data_AF-X1RJ02-F1
#
_entry.id   AF-X1RJ02-F1
#
_cell.length_a   1.000
_cell.length_b   1.000
_cell.length_c   1.000
_cell.angle_alpha   90.00
_cell.angle_beta   90.00
_cell.angle_gamma   90.00
#
_symmetry.space_group_name_H-M   'P 1'
#
loop_
_entity.id
_entity.type
_entity.pdbx_description
1 polymer ?
#
loop_
_entity_poly.entity_id
_entity_poly.type
_entity_poly.pdbx_seq_one_letter_code
_entity_poly.pdbx_strand_id
1 'polypeptide(L)' 'MLILGAGRTGEMVLERLKGNKNMGYEPVGFLDDDEAKLGKKIGGVKVLGKLSKIKSWVRKK' A
#
# COMPACT_ATOMS: atom_id res chain seq x y z
N MET A 1 0.42 7.70 2.65
CA MET A 1 -0.84 6.93 2.71
C MET A 1 -0.55 5.43 2.63
N LEU A 2 -1.28 4.60 3.38
CA LEU A 2 -1.17 3.13 3.29
C LEU A 2 -2.33 2.56 2.47
N ILE A 3 -2.05 1.57 1.64
CA ILE A 3 -3.08 0.82 0.90
C ILE A 3 -3.22 -0.57 1.55
N LEU A 4 -4.46 -0.96 1.85
CA LEU A 4 -4.76 -2.25 2.46
C LEU A 4 -5.16 -3.24 1.36
N GLY A 5 -4.40 -4.32 1.22
CA GLY A 5 -4.48 -5.30 0.13
C GLY A 5 -3.57 -4.93 -1.05
N ALA A 6 -2.66 -5.85 -1.39
CA ALA A 6 -1.75 -5.79 -2.54
C ALA A 6 -2.18 -6.77 -3.64
N GLY A 7 -3.49 -6.98 -3.78
CA GLY A 7 -4.10 -7.68 -4.92
C GLY A 7 -4.44 -6.72 -6.05
N ARG A 8 -5.18 -7.20 -7.06
CA ARG A 8 -5.54 -6.40 -8.25
C ARG A 8 -6.23 -5.08 -7.91
N THR A 9 -7.16 -5.08 -6.95
CA THR A 9 -7.84 -3.86 -6.51
C THR A 9 -6.88 -2.83 -5.90
N GLY A 10 -5.92 -3.28 -5.09
CA GLY A 10 -4.92 -2.39 -4.49
C GLY A 10 -3.98 -1.79 -5.55
N GLU A 11 -3.63 -2.57 -6.56
CA GLU A 11 -2.86 -2.09 -7.70
C GLU A 11 -3.61 -1.04 -8.52
N MET A 12 -4.91 -1.26 -8.81
CA MET A 12 -5.75 -0.28 -9.51
C MET A 12 -5.86 1.05 -8.74
N VAL A 13 -5.95 0.99 -7.41
CA VAL A 13 -5.93 2.18 -6.55
C VAL A 13 -4.59 2.91 -6.71
N LEU A 14 -3.47 2.19 -6.66
CA LEU A 14 -2.13 2.78 -6.86
C LEU A 14 -1.99 3.43 -8.24
N GLU A 15 -2.44 2.77 -9.30
CA GLU A 15 -2.45 3.31 -10.67
C GLU A 15 -3.24 4.62 -10.74
N ARG A 16 -4.45 4.65 -10.14
CA ARG A 16 -5.30 5.85 -10.14
C ARG A 16 -4.64 7.03 -9.40
N LEU A 17 -4.01 6.75 -8.28
CA LEU A 17 -3.30 7.75 -7.47
C LEU A 17 -2.10 8.32 -8.21
N LYS A 18 -1.32 7.46 -8.89
CA LYS A 18 -0.19 7.89 -9.72
C LYS A 18 -0.62 8.66 -10.96
N GLY A 19 -1.76 8.29 -11.55
CA GLY A 19 -2.33 8.95 -12.73
C GLY A 19 -2.85 10.36 -12.44
N ASN A 20 -3.18 10.68 -11.18
CA ASN A 20 -3.65 11.99 -10.76
C ASN A 20 -2.63 12.70 -9.87
N LYS A 21 -1.52 13.18 -10.46
CA LYS A 21 -0.46 13.91 -9.73
C LYS A 21 -0.98 15.12 -8.93
N ASN A 22 -2.10 15.72 -9.33
CA ASN A 22 -2.71 16.87 -8.65
C ASN A 22 -3.43 16.52 -7.34
N MET A 23 -3.59 15.23 -6.99
CA MET A 23 -4.24 14.84 -5.73
C MET A 23 -3.31 14.96 -4.51
N GLY A 24 -2.00 15.13 -4.70
CA GLY A 24 -1.05 15.31 -3.59
C GLY A 24 -0.86 14.09 -2.68
N TYR A 25 -1.35 12.91 -3.08
CA TYR A 25 -1.17 11.69 -2.32
C TYR A 25 0.07 10.92 -2.77
N GLU A 26 0.95 10.59 -1.82
CA GLU A 26 2.07 9.69 -2.02
C GLU A 26 1.82 8.38 -1.24
N PRO A 27 1.54 7.26 -1.93
CA PRO A 27 1.43 5.96 -1.31
C PRO A 27 2.78 5.52 -0.76
N VAL A 28 2.84 5.22 0.54
CA VAL A 28 4.10 4.83 1.22
C VAL A 28 4.27 3.32 1.31
N GLY A 29 3.20 2.54 1.09
CA GLY A 29 3.26 1.10 1.16
C GLY A 29 1.91 0.40 1.12
N PHE A 30 1.96 -0.90 0.87
CA PHE A 30 0.85 -1.83 1.03
C PHE A 30 0.95 -2.61 2.33
N LEU A 31 -0.19 -3.05 2.86
CA LEU A 31 -0.29 -4.14 3.83
C LEU A 31 -1.12 -5.27 3.22
N ASP A 32 -0.63 -6.51 3.27
CA ASP A 32 -1.30 -7.69 2.71
C ASP A 32 -0.98 -8.92 3.56
N ASP A 33 -1.94 -9.82 3.74
CA ASP A 33 -1.78 -11.03 4.56
C ASP A 33 -1.12 -12.19 3.81
N ASP A 34 -1.01 -12.11 2.49
CA ASP A 34 -0.26 -13.06 1.67
C ASP A 34 1.25 -12.94 1.95
N GLU A 35 1.79 -13.94 2.63
CA GLU A 35 3.21 -14.01 2.99
C GLU A 35 4.12 -13.97 1.76
N ALA A 36 3.67 -14.51 0.63
CA ALA A 36 4.45 -14.52 -0.61
C ALA A 36 4.62 -13.12 -1.20
N LYS A 37 3.82 -12.13 -0.78
CA LYS A 37 3.93 -10.74 -1.24
C LYS A 37 4.79 -9.87 -0.35
N LEU A 38 5.07 -10.30 0.89
CA LEU A 38 5.80 -9.48 1.85
C LEU A 38 7.18 -9.08 1.31
N GLY A 39 7.49 -7.79 1.41
CA GLY A 39 8.74 -7.22 0.89
C GLY A 39 8.80 -7.00 -0.62
N LYS A 40 7.88 -7.59 -1.41
CA LYS A 40 7.78 -7.35 -2.85
C LYS A 40 7.28 -5.93 -3.15
N LYS A 41 7.50 -5.48 -4.37
CA LYS A 41 6.97 -4.20 -4.88
C LYS A 41 5.83 -4.46 -5.85
N ILE A 42 4.69 -3.82 -5.63
CA ILE A 42 3.55 -3.78 -6.55
C ILE A 42 3.48 -2.37 -7.11
N GLY A 43 3.55 -2.23 -8.45
CA GLY A 43 3.63 -0.93 -9.10
C GLY A 43 4.74 -0.02 -8.54
N GLY A 44 5.85 -0.58 -8.06
CA GLY A 44 6.97 0.16 -7.46
C GLY A 44 6.82 0.51 -5.97
N VAL A 45 5.68 0.22 -5.33
CA VAL A 45 5.42 0.46 -3.91
C VAL A 45 5.53 -0.85 -3.11
N LYS A 46 6.21 -0.83 -1.97
CA LYS A 46 6.55 -2.03 -1.20
C LYS A 46 5.37 -2.55 -0.36
N VAL A 47 5.23 -3.87 -0.27
CA VAL A 47 4.38 -4.54 0.74
C VAL A 47 5.15 -4.58 2.06
N LEU A 48 4.73 -3.73 2.99
CA LEU A 48 5.46 -3.42 4.23
C LEU A 48 5.26 -4.47 5.33
N GLY A 49 4.13 -5.19 5.30
CA GLY A 49 3.79 -6.17 6.32
C GLY A 49 2.36 -6.69 6.18
N LYS A 50 1.98 -7.54 7.14
CA LYS A 50 0.62 -8.05 7.29
C LYS A 50 -0.35 -6.97 7.73
N LEU A 51 -1.64 -7.14 7.43
CA LEU A 51 -2.70 -6.22 7.85
C LEU A 51 -2.79 -6.11 9.38
N SER A 52 -2.53 -7.22 10.07
CA SER A 52 -2.47 -7.26 11.54
C SER A 52 -1.46 -6.28 12.16
N LYS A 53 -0.43 -5.86 11.40
CA LYS A 53 0.58 -4.89 11.85
C LYS A 53 0.17 -3.44 11.62
N ILE A 54 -1.05 -3.14 11.16
CA ILE A 54 -1.46 -1.76 10.83
C ILE A 54 -1.18 -0.75 11.96
N LYS A 55 -1.35 -1.15 13.23
CA LYS A 55 -1.09 -0.31 14.40
C LYS A 55 0.37 0.14 14.53
N SER A 56 1.35 -0.61 13.98
CA SER A 56 2.76 -0.19 13.98
C SER A 56 3.08 0.82 12.88
N TRP A 57 2.20 0.95 11.88
CA TRP A 57 2.40 1.82 10.72
C TRP A 57 1.62 3.14 10.78
N VAL A 58 0.69 3.27 11.72
CA VAL A 58 -0.13 4.47 11.90
C VAL A 58 0.19 5.13 13.23
N ARG A 59 0.28 6.46 13.23
CA ARG A 59 0.41 7.25 14.46
C ARG A 59 -0.94 7.90 14.75
N LYS A 60 -1.42 7.81 15.99
CA LYS A 60 -2.59 8.59 16.42
C LYS A 60 -2.21 10.08 16.36
N LYS A 61 -3.13 10.89 15.84
CA LYS A 61 -3.09 12.35 16.03
C LYS A 61 -3.54 12.68 17.44
#